data_AF-A0A3B9MQ84-F1
#
_entry.id   AF-A0A3B9MQ84-F1
#
_cell.length_a   1.000
_cell.length_b   1.000
_cell.length_c   1.000
_cell.angle_alpha   90.00
_cell.angle_beta   90.00
_cell.angle_gamma   90.00
#
_symmetry.space_group_name_H-M   'P 1'
#
loop_
_entity.id
_entity.type
_entity.pdbx_description
1 polymer ?
#
loop_
_entity_poly.entity_id
_entity_poly.type
_entity_poly.pdbx_seq_one_letter_code
_entity_poly.pdbx_strand_id
1 'polypeptide(L)'
;MTATDLNFINSGLLSANLNIAADASAAGNHSVTVTTNGFTSNSVNFYVQIPTSLAVLSSGVATNAYANSLANGCPPTAVPGRNGGTAGPYGMQIFIRYQVMDQANPAQAIVATQPLREDLINFMLDGEPFPGDVDNGLVTTSGTTEADGTFTDTPVGACSPDPFTSATFDQDLFMSTDHTLDVRSNHWALTGRFGCGNINNGGFGVSVSVNCP
;
A
#
# COMPACT_ATOMS: atom_id res chain seq x y z
N MET A 1 -25.96 3.34 -10.47
CA MET A 1 -26.60 3.82 -9.24
C MET A 1 -28.08 3.50 -9.32
N THR A 2 -28.65 2.96 -8.25
CA THR A 2 -30.09 2.74 -8.11
C THR A 2 -30.59 3.50 -6.90
N ALA A 3 -31.76 4.12 -7.01
CA ALA A 3 -32.45 4.71 -5.87
C ALA A 3 -33.45 3.69 -5.32
N THR A 4 -33.43 3.51 -4.01
CA THR A 4 -34.31 2.60 -3.26
C THR A 4 -34.95 3.36 -2.10
N ASP A 5 -36.00 2.79 -1.51
CA ASP A 5 -36.71 3.40 -0.38
C ASP A 5 -37.14 4.86 -0.60
N LEU A 6 -37.60 5.17 -1.82
CA LEU A 6 -38.13 6.50 -2.13
C LEU A 6 -39.38 6.75 -1.30
N ASN A 7 -39.28 7.67 -0.34
CA ASN A 7 -40.37 8.06 0.54
C ASN A 7 -40.66 9.55 0.39
N PHE A 8 -41.86 9.88 -0.07
CA PHE A 8 -42.36 11.25 -0.13
C PHE A 8 -42.90 11.65 1.24
N ILE A 9 -42.15 12.47 1.97
CA ILE A 9 -42.49 12.87 3.34
C ILE A 9 -43.52 14.00 3.31
N ASN A 10 -43.35 14.98 2.42
CA ASN A 10 -44.32 16.04 2.15
C ASN A 10 -44.04 16.70 0.77
N SER A 11 -44.75 17.78 0.45
CA SER A 11 -44.64 18.48 -0.84
C SER A 11 -43.27 19.10 -1.15
N GLY A 12 -42.36 19.19 -0.19
CA GLY A 12 -40.99 19.71 -0.36
C GLY A 12 -39.89 18.78 0.13
N LEU A 13 -40.22 17.59 0.60
CA LEU A 13 -39.25 16.68 1.21
C LEU A 13 -39.51 15.24 0.76
N LEU A 14 -38.45 14.61 0.26
CA LEU A 14 -38.38 13.18 0.04
C LEU A 14 -37.11 12.62 0.69
N SER A 15 -37.13 11.33 1.01
CA SER A 15 -35.97 10.55 1.39
C SER A 15 -35.76 9.45 0.36
N ALA A 16 -34.51 9.13 0.04
CA ALA A 16 -34.15 8.01 -0.82
C ALA A 16 -32.79 7.46 -0.40
N ASN A 17 -32.60 6.15 -0.55
CA ASN A 17 -31.33 5.48 -0.42
C ASN A 17 -30.69 5.33 -1.80
N LEU A 18 -29.52 5.92 -1.99
CA LEU A 18 -28.74 5.78 -3.22
C LEU A 18 -27.75 4.63 -3.06
N ASN A 19 -27.98 3.55 -3.79
CA ASN A 19 -27.04 2.45 -3.86
C ASN A 19 -26.10 2.65 -5.05
N ILE A 20 -24.81 2.77 -4.76
CA ILE A 20 -23.75 2.85 -5.75
C ILE A 20 -23.20 1.44 -5.88
N ALA A 21 -23.25 0.89 -7.09
CA ALA A 21 -22.72 -0.43 -7.33
C ALA A 21 -21.21 -0.43 -7.02
N ALA A 22 -20.72 -1.53 -6.45
CA ALA A 22 -19.32 -1.64 -6.08
C ALA A 22 -18.38 -1.48 -7.29
N ASP A 23 -18.83 -1.87 -8.49
CA ASP A 23 -18.11 -1.75 -9.76
C ASP A 23 -18.23 -0.36 -10.41
N ALA A 24 -18.84 0.61 -9.72
CA ALA A 24 -18.96 1.96 -10.22
C ALA A 24 -17.57 2.62 -10.28
N SER A 25 -17.06 2.77 -11.50
CA SER A 25 -15.78 3.45 -11.79
C SER A 25 -15.88 4.98 -11.80
N ALA A 26 -17.10 5.53 -11.66
CA ALA A 26 -17.34 6.97 -11.73
C ALA A 26 -17.09 7.65 -10.38
N ALA A 27 -15.87 8.14 -10.19
CA ALA A 27 -15.50 8.98 -9.06
C ALA A 27 -16.01 10.43 -9.21
N GLY A 28 -15.85 11.24 -8.16
CA GLY A 28 -16.07 12.69 -8.22
C GLY A 28 -17.46 13.15 -7.79
N ASN A 29 -17.89 14.31 -8.29
CA ASN A 29 -19.18 14.90 -7.95
C ASN A 29 -20.33 14.22 -8.69
N HIS A 30 -21.32 13.78 -7.93
CA HIS A 30 -22.58 13.24 -8.44
C HIS A 30 -23.71 14.19 -8.07
N SER A 31 -24.45 14.65 -9.07
CA SER A 31 -25.60 15.54 -8.87
C SER A 31 -26.90 14.74 -8.78
N VAL A 32 -27.71 15.08 -7.80
CA VAL A 32 -29.05 14.53 -7.59
C VAL A 32 -30.05 15.64 -7.83
N THR A 33 -30.98 15.39 -8.75
CA THR A 33 -32.12 16.28 -9.03
C THR A 33 -33.41 15.50 -8.95
N VAL A 34 -34.51 16.21 -8.70
CA VAL A 34 -35.85 15.65 -8.67
C VAL A 34 -36.67 16.38 -9.72
N THR A 35 -37.25 15.64 -10.66
CA THR A 35 -38.15 16.21 -11.69
C THR A 35 -39.58 15.75 -11.42
N THR A 36 -40.50 16.70 -11.29
CA THR A 36 -41.94 16.46 -11.15
C THR A 36 -42.71 17.36 -12.11
N ASN A 37 -43.66 16.80 -12.87
CA ASN A 37 -44.48 17.54 -13.82
C ASN A 37 -43.69 18.47 -14.77
N GLY A 38 -42.47 18.07 -15.18
CA GLY A 38 -41.60 18.87 -16.04
C GLY A 38 -40.79 19.98 -15.33
N PHE A 39 -40.95 20.14 -14.02
CA PHE A 39 -40.13 21.05 -13.21
C PHE A 39 -39.01 20.26 -12.51
N THR A 40 -37.77 20.70 -12.69
CA THR A 40 -36.59 20.07 -12.07
C THR A 40 -36.09 20.93 -10.91
N SER A 41 -35.80 20.29 -9.78
CA SER A 41 -35.20 20.94 -8.62
C SER A 41 -33.78 21.45 -8.92
N ASN A 42 -33.25 22.31 -8.04
CA ASN A 42 -31.79 22.51 -7.97
C ASN A 42 -31.09 21.18 -7.64
N SER A 43 -29.83 21.04 -8.04
CA SER A 43 -29.05 19.85 -7.75
C SER A 43 -28.52 19.86 -6.32
N VAL A 44 -28.59 18.70 -5.66
CA VAL A 44 -27.81 18.39 -4.46
C VAL A 44 -26.66 17.50 -4.89
N ASN A 45 -25.44 17.85 -4.52
CA ASN A 45 -24.26 17.10 -4.92
C ASN A 45 -23.69 16.31 -3.75
N PHE A 46 -23.15 15.13 -4.05
CA PHE A 46 -22.26 14.41 -3.14
C PHE A 46 -21.01 13.97 -3.90
N TYR A 47 -19.93 13.70 -3.17
CA TYR A 47 -18.64 13.34 -3.74
C TYR A 47 -18.30 11.88 -3.44
N VAL A 48 -17.77 11.16 -4.44
CA VAL A 48 -17.26 9.79 -4.30
C VAL A 48 -15.74 9.82 -4.46
N GLN A 49 -15.03 9.37 -3.43
CA GLN A 49 -13.58 9.17 -3.47
C GLN A 49 -13.28 7.72 -3.88
N ILE A 50 -12.34 7.54 -4.79
CA ILE A 50 -11.79 6.24 -5.21
C ILE A 50 -10.29 6.29 -4.91
N PRO A 51 -9.75 5.34 -4.13
CA PRO A 51 -8.31 5.20 -3.98
C PRO A 51 -7.63 4.99 -5.33
N THR A 52 -6.67 5.85 -5.68
CA THR A 52 -5.93 5.73 -6.94
C THR A 52 -4.42 5.89 -6.77
N SER A 53 -3.96 6.43 -5.64
CA SER A 53 -2.53 6.63 -5.41
C SER A 53 -2.19 6.67 -3.93
N LEU A 54 -0.89 6.60 -3.64
CA LEU A 54 -0.34 6.73 -2.30
C LEU A 54 0.61 7.91 -2.23
N ALA A 55 0.53 8.71 -1.17
CA ALA A 55 1.53 9.71 -0.83
C ALA A 55 2.45 9.18 0.27
N VAL A 56 3.78 9.28 0.08
CA VAL A 56 4.77 8.94 1.11
C VAL A 56 4.74 10.03 2.18
N LEU A 57 4.42 9.65 3.42
CA LEU A 57 4.49 10.56 4.57
C LEU A 57 5.88 10.52 5.24
N SER A 58 6.44 9.31 5.39
CA SER A 58 7.77 9.12 5.98
C SER A 58 8.32 7.74 5.63
N SER A 59 9.64 7.59 5.59
CA SER A 59 10.31 6.30 5.45
C SER A 59 11.56 6.26 6.33
N GLY A 60 11.98 5.07 6.74
CA GLY A 60 13.20 4.89 7.51
C GLY A 60 13.52 3.42 7.75
N VAL A 61 14.62 3.16 8.44
CA VAL A 61 15.02 1.78 8.78
C VAL A 61 14.00 1.16 9.75
N ALA A 62 13.59 -0.09 9.49
CA ALA A 62 12.63 -0.83 10.31
C ALA A 62 13.23 -1.35 11.63
N THR A 63 13.75 -0.45 12.46
CA THR A 63 14.46 -0.78 13.72
C THR A 63 13.55 -1.29 14.85
N ASN A 64 12.25 -1.38 14.60
CA ASN A 64 11.25 -1.89 15.53
C ASN A 64 10.51 -3.12 14.98
N ALA A 65 10.83 -3.57 13.76
CA ALA A 65 10.21 -4.76 13.18
C ALA A 65 10.59 -6.04 13.95
N TYR A 66 11.73 -6.04 14.64
CA TYR A 66 12.23 -7.17 15.43
C TYR A 66 12.81 -6.69 16.76
N ALA A 67 12.68 -7.52 17.79
CA ALA A 67 13.41 -7.31 19.04
C ALA A 67 14.92 -7.30 18.73
N ASN A 68 15.60 -6.19 19.08
CA ASN A 68 17.04 -5.99 18.89
C ASN A 68 17.53 -5.86 17.42
N SER A 69 16.68 -5.42 16.48
CA SER A 69 17.09 -5.19 15.07
C SER A 69 18.43 -4.45 14.94
N LEU A 70 19.24 -4.84 13.97
CA LEU A 70 20.46 -4.11 13.62
C LEU A 70 20.16 -2.75 12.98
N ALA A 71 21.20 -1.93 12.80
CA ALA A 71 21.11 -0.61 12.18
C ALA A 71 20.58 -0.62 10.73
N ASN A 72 20.55 -1.78 10.06
CA ASN A 72 19.95 -2.00 8.74
C ASN A 72 18.51 -2.55 8.81
N GLY A 73 17.90 -2.65 9.99
CA GLY A 73 16.51 -3.11 10.18
C GLY A 73 16.35 -4.63 10.20
N CYS A 74 17.40 -5.37 9.84
CA CYS A 74 17.36 -6.82 9.86
C CYS A 74 17.43 -7.39 11.29
N PRO A 75 16.81 -8.56 11.56
CA PRO A 75 16.86 -9.20 12.86
C PRO A 75 18.28 -9.65 13.21
N PRO A 76 18.72 -9.52 14.47
CA PRO A 76 20.02 -10.01 14.91
C PRO A 76 19.96 -11.54 15.05
N THR A 77 20.07 -12.29 13.96
CA THR A 77 20.16 -13.75 14.05
C THR A 77 21.50 -14.24 13.53
N ALA A 78 22.34 -14.69 14.46
CA ALA A 78 23.07 -15.93 14.22
C ALA A 78 22.02 -17.03 14.09
N VAL A 79 21.84 -17.62 12.90
CA VAL A 79 21.06 -18.85 12.77
C VAL A 79 21.93 -19.99 13.33
N PRO A 80 21.61 -20.61 14.47
CA PRO A 80 22.36 -21.78 14.93
C PRO A 80 21.96 -22.95 14.03
N GLY A 81 22.79 -23.29 13.03
CA GLY A 81 22.52 -24.49 12.23
C GLY A 81 23.22 -24.64 10.88
N ARG A 82 23.80 -23.57 10.29
CA ARG A 82 24.67 -23.71 9.12
C ARG A 82 26.05 -23.13 9.44
N ASN A 83 26.98 -24.00 9.82
CA ASN A 83 28.42 -23.75 9.81
C ASN A 83 29.00 -22.75 10.85
N GLY A 84 28.46 -22.64 12.07
CA GLY A 84 29.19 -22.04 13.20
C GLY A 84 29.72 -20.61 13.00
N GLY A 85 29.22 -19.86 12.02
CA GLY A 85 29.67 -18.52 11.66
C GLY A 85 28.73 -17.44 12.19
N THR A 86 29.31 -16.40 12.76
CA THR A 86 28.63 -15.18 13.25
C THR A 86 28.48 -14.14 12.13
N ALA A 87 28.08 -14.56 10.93
CA ALA A 87 27.91 -13.66 9.79
C ALA A 87 26.41 -13.54 9.47
N GLY A 88 25.92 -12.31 9.38
CA GLY A 88 24.52 -11.97 9.17
C GLY A 88 23.92 -11.12 10.30
N PRO A 89 22.82 -10.41 10.01
CA PRO A 89 22.12 -10.35 8.73
C PRO A 89 22.76 -9.36 7.71
N TYR A 90 22.89 -9.84 6.47
CA TYR A 90 23.10 -9.02 5.28
C TYR A 90 21.75 -8.54 4.76
N GLY A 91 21.71 -7.35 4.16
CA GLY A 91 20.46 -6.80 3.62
C GLY A 91 20.00 -5.55 4.33
N MET A 92 18.74 -5.21 4.10
CA MET A 92 18.11 -4.03 4.67
C MET A 92 16.60 -4.19 4.68
N GLN A 93 15.97 -3.72 5.75
CA GLN A 93 14.52 -3.59 5.86
C GLN A 93 14.15 -2.17 6.32
N ILE A 94 13.10 -1.63 5.72
CA ILE A 94 12.59 -0.29 5.98
C ILE A 94 11.11 -0.34 6.35
N PHE A 95 10.65 0.72 6.98
CA PHE A 95 9.23 1.03 7.08
C PHE A 95 8.93 2.20 6.16
N ILE A 96 7.70 2.25 5.67
CA ILE A 96 7.19 3.39 4.92
C ILE A 96 5.77 3.67 5.38
N ARG A 97 5.53 4.92 5.78
CA ARG A 97 4.19 5.38 6.13
C ARG A 97 3.57 6.08 4.94
N TYR A 98 2.36 5.66 4.58
CA TYR A 98 1.61 6.19 3.45
C TYR A 98 0.33 6.87 3.89
N GLN A 99 -0.15 7.80 3.07
CA GLN A 99 -1.51 8.29 3.03
C GLN A 99 -2.18 7.77 1.75
N VAL A 100 -3.36 7.19 1.86
CA VAL A 100 -4.19 6.87 0.69
C VAL A 100 -4.79 8.15 0.12
N MET A 101 -4.62 8.34 -1.19
CA MET A 101 -5.05 9.52 -1.93
C MET A 101 -6.10 9.15 -2.99
N ASP A 102 -7.07 10.04 -3.18
CA ASP A 102 -8.10 9.90 -4.19
C ASP A 102 -7.67 10.39 -5.58
N GLN A 103 -8.59 10.27 -6.54
CA GLN A 103 -8.41 10.66 -7.93
C GLN A 103 -8.43 12.17 -8.21
N ALA A 104 -8.64 13.03 -7.21
CA ALA A 104 -8.80 14.45 -7.45
C ALA A 104 -7.51 15.10 -7.97
N ASN A 105 -7.62 16.32 -8.50
CA ASN A 105 -6.46 17.13 -8.86
C ASN A 105 -6.58 18.55 -8.27
N PRO A 106 -5.84 18.89 -7.20
CA PRO A 106 -4.87 18.04 -6.51
C PRO A 106 -5.54 16.88 -5.75
N ALA A 107 -4.84 15.75 -5.65
CA ALA A 107 -5.33 14.57 -4.94
C ALA A 107 -5.63 14.90 -3.47
N GLN A 108 -6.73 14.35 -2.95
CA GLN A 108 -7.15 14.54 -1.56
C GLN A 108 -6.96 13.25 -0.76
N ALA A 109 -6.69 13.40 0.54
CA ALA A 109 -6.61 12.25 1.43
C ALA A 109 -7.98 11.55 1.56
N ILE A 110 -7.97 10.23 1.54
CA ILE A 110 -9.14 9.43 1.88
C ILE A 110 -9.15 9.21 3.39
N VAL A 111 -10.22 9.64 4.06
CA VAL A 111 -10.38 9.52 5.52
C VAL A 111 -11.32 8.36 5.81
N ALA A 112 -10.80 7.15 5.68
CA ALA A 112 -11.53 5.92 5.98
C ALA A 112 -10.59 4.76 6.29
N THR A 113 -11.05 3.83 7.12
CA THR A 113 -10.46 2.50 7.24
C THR A 113 -10.80 1.68 6.00
N GLN A 114 -9.78 1.15 5.34
CA GLN A 114 -9.87 0.43 4.08
C GLN A 114 -8.99 -0.83 4.15
N PRO A 115 -9.42 -1.97 3.59
CA PRO A 115 -8.60 -3.17 3.56
C PRO A 115 -7.45 -3.00 2.56
N LEU A 116 -6.29 -3.51 2.95
CA LEU A 116 -5.06 -3.49 2.17
C LEU A 116 -4.69 -4.90 1.79
N ARG A 117 -4.18 -5.05 0.57
CA ARG A 117 -3.53 -6.25 0.07
C ARG A 117 -2.24 -5.82 -0.60
N GLU A 118 -1.16 -6.48 -0.26
CA GLU A 118 0.16 -6.23 -0.84
C GLU A 118 0.63 -7.53 -1.46
N ASP A 119 1.11 -7.47 -2.70
CA ASP A 119 1.68 -8.59 -3.43
C ASP A 119 3.15 -8.33 -3.71
N LEU A 120 4.03 -9.16 -3.14
CA LEU A 120 5.44 -9.19 -3.49
C LEU A 120 5.66 -10.24 -4.58
N ILE A 121 6.28 -9.86 -5.69
CA ILE A 121 6.50 -10.73 -6.85
C ILE A 121 7.90 -10.50 -7.44
N ASN A 122 8.33 -11.41 -8.34
CA ASN A 122 9.59 -11.30 -9.08
C ASN A 122 10.82 -11.10 -8.19
N PHE A 123 10.92 -11.85 -7.08
CA PHE A 123 12.04 -11.68 -6.16
C PHE A 123 13.32 -12.31 -6.71
N MET A 124 14.30 -11.46 -6.99
CA MET A 124 15.61 -11.83 -7.53
C MET A 124 16.69 -11.54 -6.48
N LEU A 125 17.61 -12.49 -6.29
CA LEU A 125 18.81 -12.37 -5.47
C LEU A 125 20.04 -12.60 -6.35
N ASP A 126 20.93 -11.61 -6.42
CA ASP A 126 22.13 -11.65 -7.26
C ASP A 126 21.89 -12.01 -8.73
N GLY A 127 20.74 -11.58 -9.26
CA GLY A 127 20.33 -11.81 -10.64
C GLY A 127 19.68 -13.17 -10.89
N GLU A 128 19.52 -14.00 -9.85
CA GLU A 128 18.84 -15.30 -9.92
C GLU A 128 17.50 -15.25 -9.17
N PRO A 129 16.46 -15.95 -9.66
CA PRO A 129 15.19 -16.09 -8.92
C PRO A 129 15.41 -16.75 -7.56
N PHE A 130 14.76 -16.23 -6.52
CA PHE A 130 14.95 -16.76 -5.17
C PHE A 130 14.37 -18.19 -5.03
N PRO A 131 15.12 -19.19 -4.52
CA PRO A 131 14.65 -20.58 -4.46
C PRO A 131 13.45 -20.75 -3.52
N GLY A 132 12.35 -21.33 -4.02
CA GLY A 132 11.06 -21.43 -3.32
C GLY A 132 9.98 -20.54 -3.92
N ASP A 133 10.38 -19.63 -4.81
CA ASP A 133 9.53 -18.88 -5.71
C ASP A 133 9.18 -19.73 -6.97
N VAL A 134 8.58 -20.90 -6.77
CA VAL A 134 8.21 -21.82 -7.87
C VAL A 134 6.81 -21.57 -8.45
N ASP A 135 6.13 -20.52 -7.96
CA ASP A 135 4.78 -20.10 -8.38
C ASP A 135 4.69 -18.58 -8.63
N ASN A 136 5.77 -17.93 -9.06
CA ASN A 136 5.79 -16.46 -9.23
C ASN A 136 5.50 -15.71 -7.90
N GLY A 137 5.84 -16.34 -6.77
CA GLY A 137 6.43 -15.63 -5.62
C GLY A 137 5.49 -14.80 -4.79
N LEU A 138 4.19 -14.93 -5.05
CA LEU A 138 3.18 -14.10 -4.44
C LEU A 138 3.14 -14.28 -2.91
N VAL A 139 3.89 -13.46 -2.21
CA VAL A 139 3.69 -13.25 -0.78
C VAL A 139 2.64 -12.17 -0.65
N THR A 140 1.40 -12.59 -0.45
CA THR A 140 0.32 -11.65 -0.16
C THR A 140 0.29 -11.33 1.32
N THR A 141 0.53 -10.07 1.69
CA THR A 141 0.19 -9.56 3.02
C THR A 141 -1.15 -8.82 2.98
N SER A 142 -1.87 -8.80 4.10
CA SER A 142 -3.13 -8.07 4.22
C SER A 142 -3.17 -7.27 5.51
N GLY A 143 -3.84 -6.13 5.46
CA GLY A 143 -3.95 -5.22 6.58
C GLY A 143 -5.12 -4.26 6.41
N THR A 144 -5.16 -3.20 7.22
CA THR A 144 -6.15 -2.14 7.10
C THR A 144 -5.49 -0.79 7.33
N THR A 145 -5.99 0.25 6.68
CA THR A 145 -5.62 1.63 7.02
C THR A 145 -6.23 2.06 8.36
N GLU A 146 -5.59 3.02 8.98
CA GLU A 146 -6.15 3.81 10.08
C GLU A 146 -7.37 4.61 9.60
N ALA A 147 -8.14 5.17 10.53
CA ALA A 147 -9.33 5.95 10.22
C ALA A 147 -9.04 7.22 9.39
N ASP A 148 -7.81 7.73 9.44
CA ASP A 148 -7.33 8.85 8.61
C ASP A 148 -6.83 8.41 7.22
N GLY A 149 -6.93 7.12 6.90
CA GLY A 149 -6.44 6.53 5.65
C GLY A 149 -4.92 6.36 5.60
N THR A 150 -4.22 6.53 6.71
CA THR A 150 -2.78 6.23 6.79
C THR A 150 -2.52 4.76 7.10
N PHE A 151 -1.36 4.25 6.70
CA PHE A 151 -0.88 2.93 7.12
C PHE A 151 0.65 2.89 7.10
N THR A 152 1.22 1.92 7.80
CA THR A 152 2.66 1.65 7.78
C THR A 152 2.92 0.32 7.11
N ASP A 153 3.61 0.39 5.97
CA ASP A 153 4.15 -0.74 5.24
C ASP A 153 5.48 -1.14 5.89
N THR A 154 5.50 -2.26 6.62
CA THR A 154 6.67 -2.72 7.36
C THR A 154 6.64 -4.22 7.63
N PRO A 155 7.76 -4.94 7.46
CA PRO A 155 9.01 -4.49 6.85
C PRO A 155 9.00 -4.59 5.31
N VAL A 156 9.56 -3.61 4.62
CA VAL A 156 9.86 -3.68 3.18
C VAL A 156 11.36 -3.92 3.00
N GLY A 157 11.73 -4.97 2.25
CA GLY A 157 13.12 -5.28 1.93
C GLY A 157 13.46 -6.75 2.17
N ALA A 158 14.75 -7.07 2.18
CA ALA A 158 15.24 -8.43 2.31
C ALA A 158 16.40 -8.51 3.29
N CYS A 159 16.42 -9.58 4.08
CA CYS A 159 17.51 -9.93 4.98
C CYS A 159 17.93 -11.38 4.75
N SER A 160 19.23 -11.64 4.78
CA SER A 160 19.82 -12.95 4.52
C SER A 160 20.90 -13.27 5.56
N PRO A 161 21.04 -14.53 5.99
CA PRO A 161 22.20 -14.97 6.76
C PRO A 161 23.49 -14.96 5.91
N ASP A 162 23.36 -15.19 4.60
CA ASP A 162 24.48 -15.23 3.66
C ASP A 162 24.65 -13.87 2.95
N PRO A 163 25.89 -13.45 2.61
CA PRO A 163 26.12 -12.26 1.81
C PRO A 163 25.43 -12.36 0.45
N PHE A 164 24.83 -11.25 0.03
CA PHE A 164 24.38 -11.04 -1.35
C PHE A 164 24.80 -9.64 -1.79
N THR A 165 24.91 -9.42 -3.09
CA THR A 165 25.31 -8.13 -3.66
C THR A 165 24.10 -7.25 -3.95
N SER A 166 23.04 -7.84 -4.48
CA SER A 166 21.82 -7.14 -4.85
C SER A 166 20.59 -8.01 -4.70
N ALA A 167 19.47 -7.38 -4.36
CA ALA A 167 18.16 -8.00 -4.46
C ALA A 167 17.18 -7.02 -5.11
N THR A 168 16.25 -7.55 -5.89
CA THR A 168 15.15 -6.78 -6.49
C THR A 168 13.83 -7.53 -6.36
N PHE A 169 12.73 -6.81 -6.22
CA PHE A 169 11.38 -7.37 -6.24
C PHE A 169 10.39 -6.29 -6.67
N ASP A 170 9.26 -6.72 -7.21
CA ASP A 170 8.12 -5.85 -7.42
C ASP A 170 7.15 -5.96 -6.24
N GLN A 171 6.49 -4.86 -5.93
CA GLN A 171 5.52 -4.75 -4.86
C GLN A 171 4.30 -4.00 -5.37
N ASP A 172 3.19 -4.71 -5.55
CA ASP A 172 1.90 -4.15 -5.92
C ASP A 172 1.02 -3.99 -4.69
N LEU A 173 0.49 -2.79 -4.47
CA LEU A 173 -0.42 -2.49 -3.37
C LEU A 173 -1.82 -2.23 -3.90
N PHE A 174 -2.75 -2.94 -3.30
CA PHE A 174 -4.15 -2.86 -3.61
C PHE A 174 -4.96 -2.43 -2.40
N MET A 175 -5.96 -1.61 -2.65
CA MET A 175 -7.07 -1.42 -1.73
C MET A 175 -8.13 -2.45 -2.09
N SER A 176 -8.39 -3.40 -1.20
CA SER A 176 -9.43 -4.39 -1.41
C SER A 176 -10.73 -3.88 -0.80
N THR A 177 -11.55 -3.21 -1.59
CA THR A 177 -12.97 -3.08 -1.26
C THR A 177 -13.69 -4.35 -1.73
N ASP A 178 -14.98 -4.27 -2.05
CA ASP A 178 -15.68 -5.30 -2.83
C ASP A 178 -15.01 -5.52 -4.22
N HIS A 179 -14.09 -4.63 -4.63
CA HIS A 179 -13.15 -4.77 -5.75
C HIS A 179 -11.70 -4.41 -5.36
N THR A 180 -10.75 -4.97 -6.11
CA THR A 180 -9.32 -4.70 -5.99
C THR A 180 -8.96 -3.45 -6.79
N LEU A 181 -8.56 -2.37 -6.10
CA LEU A 181 -8.05 -1.14 -6.71
C LEU A 181 -6.54 -1.10 -6.56
N ASP A 182 -5.80 -1.11 -7.66
CA ASP A 182 -4.36 -0.86 -7.64
C ASP A 182 -4.10 0.62 -7.31
N VAL A 183 -3.34 0.86 -6.25
CA VAL A 183 -2.97 2.20 -5.81
C VAL A 183 -1.47 2.48 -5.96
N ARG A 184 -0.65 1.45 -6.22
CA ARG A 184 0.78 1.58 -6.42
C ARG A 184 1.42 0.26 -6.87
N SER A 185 2.27 0.36 -7.88
CA SER A 185 3.33 -0.62 -8.16
C SER A 185 4.70 -0.01 -7.92
N ASN A 186 5.54 -0.68 -7.13
CA ASN A 186 6.94 -0.32 -6.92
C ASN A 186 7.86 -1.40 -7.48
N HIS A 187 8.96 -0.98 -8.09
CA HIS A 187 10.11 -1.85 -8.33
C HIS A 187 11.20 -1.52 -7.32
N TRP A 188 11.47 -2.45 -6.40
CA TRP A 188 12.48 -2.29 -5.36
C TRP A 188 13.82 -2.81 -5.82
N ALA A 189 14.87 -2.01 -5.55
CA ALA A 189 16.25 -2.43 -5.66
C ALA A 189 16.96 -2.18 -4.34
N LEU A 190 17.62 -3.21 -3.81
CA LEU A 190 18.39 -3.12 -2.60
C LEU A 190 19.79 -3.71 -2.73
N THR A 191 20.74 -3.11 -2.04
CA THR A 191 22.07 -3.65 -1.81
C THR A 191 22.26 -3.79 -0.31
N GLY A 192 22.89 -4.89 0.12
CA GLY A 192 23.01 -5.21 1.53
C GLY A 192 24.37 -5.80 1.86
N ARG A 193 25.06 -5.18 2.80
CA ARG A 193 26.24 -5.77 3.46
C ARG A 193 25.92 -5.99 4.92
N PHE A 194 26.87 -6.54 5.66
CA PHE A 194 26.69 -6.77 7.09
C PHE A 194 26.42 -5.43 7.82
N GLY A 195 25.21 -5.27 8.36
CA GLY A 195 24.82 -4.10 9.14
C GLY A 195 24.60 -2.79 8.37
N CYS A 196 24.63 -2.81 7.03
CA CYS A 196 24.48 -1.62 6.19
C CYS A 196 23.90 -1.95 4.81
N GLY A 197 23.43 -0.96 4.08
CA GLY A 197 22.81 -1.18 2.78
C GLY A 197 22.12 0.05 2.22
N ASN A 198 21.52 -0.11 1.04
CA ASN A 198 20.65 0.88 0.43
C ASN A 198 19.43 0.17 -0.14
N ILE A 199 18.25 0.77 0.01
CA ILE A 199 17.02 0.33 -0.66
C ILE A 199 16.34 1.53 -1.30
N ASN A 200 15.85 1.35 -2.52
CA ASN A 200 15.14 2.39 -3.26
C ASN A 200 14.10 1.78 -4.20
N ASN A 201 13.10 2.56 -4.59
CA ASN A 201 12.05 2.13 -5.51
C ASN A 201 12.11 2.79 -6.91
N GLY A 202 13.29 3.31 -7.31
CA GLY A 202 13.57 3.79 -8.67
C GLY A 202 12.78 5.00 -9.21
N GLY A 203 11.63 5.38 -8.63
CA GLY A 203 10.73 6.38 -9.24
C GLY A 203 9.80 7.15 -8.31
N PHE A 204 9.46 6.65 -7.11
CA PHE A 204 8.47 7.30 -6.23
C PHE A 204 9.07 7.96 -4.97
N GLY A 205 10.38 8.23 -5.00
CA GLY A 205 11.04 9.07 -4.00
C GLY A 205 11.37 8.38 -2.67
N VAL A 206 11.25 7.05 -2.56
CA VAL A 206 11.77 6.32 -1.39
C VAL A 206 13.19 5.86 -1.70
N SER A 207 14.14 6.38 -0.94
CA SER A 207 15.52 5.90 -0.90
C SER A 207 16.03 6.01 0.53
N VAL A 208 16.41 4.87 1.10
CA VAL A 208 16.93 4.78 2.46
C VAL A 208 18.27 4.09 2.39
N SER A 209 19.30 4.73 2.95
CA SER A 209 20.66 4.18 3.00
C SER A 209 21.18 4.18 4.42
N VAL A 210 21.86 3.10 4.78
CA VAL A 210 22.70 2.98 5.97
C VAL A 210 24.13 2.82 5.48
N ASN A 211 24.99 3.76 5.84
CA ASN A 211 26.38 3.76 5.39
C ASN A 211 27.11 2.53 5.92
N CYS A 212 27.88 1.89 5.04
CA CYS A 212 28.79 0.84 5.45
C CYS A 212 30.03 1.43 6.12
N PRO A 213 30.51 0.81 7.21
CA PRO A 213 31.78 1.16 7.82
C PRO A 213 32.98 0.87 6.91
#